data_AF-A0A6B3FRZ7-F1
#
_entry.id   AF-A0A6B3FRZ7-F1
#
_cell.length_a   1.000
_cell.length_b   1.000
_cell.length_c   1.000
_cell.angle_alpha   90.00
_cell.angle_beta   90.00
_cell.angle_gamma   90.00
#
_symmetry.space_group_name_H-M   'P 1'
#
loop_
_entity.id
_entity.type
_entity.pdbx_description
1 polymer ?
#
loop_
_entity_poly.entity_id
_entity_poly.type
_entity_poly.pdbx_seq_one_letter_code
_entity_poly.pdbx_strand_id
1 'polypeptide(L)'
;HALAPGDRVAAYAHNSDAYLIGFLACARAGLVHVPVNQNLTGDDLLYLLDQSGSSLVLTDPDLAGRLPAGRAVRALRDAPGSLLDALETERPFTPERPP
;
A
#
# COMPACT_ATOMS: atom_id res chain seq x y z
N HIS A 1 10.88 9.62 4.21
CA HIS A 1 10.98 8.86 5.47
C HIS A 1 10.77 7.39 5.14
N ALA A 2 11.63 6.49 5.63
CA ALA A 2 11.41 5.05 5.44
C ALA A 2 10.33 4.55 6.42
N LEU A 3 9.49 3.60 6.03
CA LEU A 3 8.49 3.01 6.93
C LEU A 3 9.18 2.13 7.98
N ALA A 4 8.67 2.14 9.20
CA ALA A 4 9.10 1.29 10.31
C ALA A 4 8.00 0.30 10.71
N PRO A 5 8.34 -0.85 11.33
CA PRO A 5 7.34 -1.76 11.87
C PRO A 5 6.33 -1.04 12.77
N GLY A 6 5.04 -1.32 12.57
CA GLY A 6 3.91 -0.63 13.20
C GLY A 6 3.33 0.54 12.40
N ASP A 7 4.07 1.08 11.41
CA ASP A 7 3.53 2.11 10.52
C ASP A 7 2.35 1.55 9.71
N ARG A 8 1.37 2.42 9.45
CA ARG A 8 0.12 2.08 8.77
C ARG A 8 0.21 2.41 7.29
N VAL A 9 -0.17 1.46 6.45
CA VAL A 9 -0.22 1.60 4.99
C VAL A 9 -1.65 1.39 4.54
N ALA A 10 -2.28 2.45 4.02
CA ALA A 10 -3.60 2.36 3.44
C ALA A 10 -3.53 1.68 2.06
N ALA A 11 -4.44 0.76 1.78
CA ALA A 11 -4.60 0.16 0.45
C ALA A 11 -5.94 0.63 -0.16
N TYR A 12 -5.84 1.56 -1.11
CA TYR A 12 -6.95 2.12 -1.88
C TYR A 12 -6.81 1.68 -3.34
N ALA A 13 -7.20 0.44 -3.61
CA ALA A 13 -6.95 -0.25 -4.87
C ALA A 13 -8.04 -1.29 -5.17
N HIS A 14 -8.05 -1.81 -6.40
CA HIS A 14 -8.96 -2.88 -6.81
C HIS A 14 -8.57 -4.23 -6.19
N ASN A 15 -9.59 -5.07 -5.94
CA ASN A 15 -9.37 -6.47 -5.64
C ASN A 15 -8.57 -7.12 -6.77
N SER A 16 -7.38 -7.59 -6.45
CA SER A 16 -6.41 -8.14 -7.38
C SER A 16 -5.39 -8.98 -6.62
N ASP A 17 -4.59 -9.76 -7.34
CA ASP A 17 -3.37 -10.36 -6.83
C ASP A 17 -2.39 -9.30 -6.30
N ALA A 18 -2.24 -8.17 -6.98
CA ALA A 18 -1.44 -7.04 -6.54
C ALA A 18 -1.87 -6.54 -5.15
N TYR A 19 -3.17 -6.48 -4.89
CA TYR A 19 -3.71 -6.10 -3.58
C TYR A 19 -3.30 -7.11 -2.50
N LEU A 20 -3.47 -8.41 -2.79
CA LEU A 20 -3.07 -9.47 -1.87
C LEU A 20 -1.56 -9.44 -1.59
N ILE A 21 -0.74 -9.21 -2.61
CA ILE A 21 0.71 -9.03 -2.48
C ILE A 21 1.02 -7.82 -1.60
N GLY A 22 0.32 -6.70 -1.78
CA GLY A 22 0.44 -5.50 -0.94
C GLY A 22 0.15 -5.78 0.54
N PHE A 23 -0.92 -6.53 0.81
CA PHE A 23 -1.25 -7.00 2.17
C PHE A 23 -0.14 -7.87 2.76
N LEU A 24 0.33 -8.88 2.02
CA LEU A 24 1.39 -9.79 2.49
C LEU A 24 2.73 -9.07 2.66
N ALA A 25 3.04 -8.09 1.81
CA ALA A 25 4.23 -7.25 1.92
C ALA A 25 4.19 -6.42 3.20
N CYS A 26 3.04 -5.84 3.54
CA CYS A 26 2.85 -5.14 4.82
C CYS A 26 3.07 -6.09 5.99
N ALA A 27 2.41 -7.26 6.00
CA ALA A 27 2.53 -8.24 7.06
C ALA A 27 3.98 -8.71 7.26
N ARG A 28 4.68 -9.01 6.16
CA ARG A 28 6.10 -9.42 6.18
C ARG A 28 7.03 -8.32 6.69
N ALA A 29 6.72 -7.06 6.40
CA ALA A 29 7.52 -5.91 6.84
C ALA A 29 7.18 -5.43 8.28
N GLY A 30 6.25 -6.11 8.97
CA GLY A 30 5.75 -5.68 10.28
C GLY A 30 4.89 -4.42 10.22
N LEU A 31 4.35 -4.06 9.05
CA LEU A 31 3.48 -2.91 8.84
C LEU A 31 2.02 -3.29 9.06
N VAL A 32 1.20 -2.28 9.37
CA VAL A 32 -0.25 -2.44 9.53
C VAL A 32 -0.95 -2.09 8.22
N HIS A 33 -1.51 -3.10 7.57
CA HIS A 33 -2.31 -2.90 6.36
C HIS A 33 -3.70 -2.34 6.71
N VAL A 34 -4.08 -1.19 6.15
CA VAL A 34 -5.38 -0.54 6.35
C VAL A 34 -6.20 -0.63 5.06
N PRO A 35 -7.18 -1.55 4.95
CA PRO A 35 -8.00 -1.65 3.75
C PRO A 35 -8.94 -0.45 3.62
N VAL A 36 -8.94 0.21 2.46
CA VAL A 36 -9.84 1.33 2.16
C VAL A 36 -10.75 0.97 1.01
N ASN A 37 -12.05 1.20 1.18
CA ASN A 37 -13.02 0.98 0.12
C ASN A 37 -12.78 1.96 -1.04
N GLN A 38 -12.43 1.43 -2.22
CA GLN A 38 -12.16 2.18 -3.45
C GLN A 38 -13.32 3.08 -3.94
N ASN A 39 -14.54 2.85 -3.44
CA ASN A 39 -15.70 3.65 -3.77
C ASN A 39 -15.82 4.92 -2.92
N LEU A 40 -15.07 5.04 -1.81
CA LEU A 40 -15.00 6.28 -1.05
C LEU A 40 -14.27 7.33 -1.87
N THR A 41 -14.79 8.56 -1.87
CA THR A 41 -14.23 9.71 -2.60
C THR A 41 -14.35 10.97 -1.76
N GLY A 42 -13.67 12.05 -2.18
CA GLY A 42 -13.79 13.36 -1.54
C GLY A 42 -13.53 13.34 -0.03
N ASP A 43 -14.39 14.00 0.73
CA ASP A 43 -14.24 14.19 2.17
C ASP A 43 -14.27 12.88 2.96
N ASP A 44 -15.03 11.87 2.52
CA ASP A 44 -15.08 10.57 3.21
C ASP A 44 -13.74 9.82 3.09
N LEU A 45 -13.14 9.87 1.90
CA LEU A 45 -11.81 9.30 1.68
C LEU A 45 -10.75 10.05 2.48
N LEU A 46 -10.80 11.39 2.49
CA LEU A 46 -9.90 12.22 3.28
C LEU A 46 -10.00 11.89 4.77
N TYR A 47 -11.23 11.90 5.31
CA TYR A 47 -11.51 11.60 6.71
C TYR A 47 -10.97 10.23 7.10
N LEU A 48 -11.24 9.20 6.30
CA LEU A 48 -10.78 7.85 6.60
C LEU A 48 -9.24 7.77 6.57
N LEU A 49 -8.60 8.39 5.56
CA LEU A 49 -7.14 8.42 5.47
C LEU A 49 -6.51 9.20 6.63
N ASP A 50 -7.14 10.25 7.15
CA ASP A 50 -6.68 10.98 8.34
C ASP A 50 -6.86 10.15 9.62
N GLN A 51 -8.05 9.62 9.85
CA GLN A 51 -8.35 8.84 11.05
C GLN A 51 -7.57 7.54 11.11
N SER A 52 -7.31 6.91 9.97
CA SER A 52 -6.44 5.73 9.92
C SER A 52 -5.00 6.04 10.33
N GLY A 53 -4.57 7.29 10.31
CA GLY A 53 -3.19 7.69 10.58
C GLY A 53 -2.18 6.99 9.68
N SER A 54 -2.56 6.65 8.44
CA SER A 54 -1.69 5.95 7.49
C SER A 54 -0.60 6.86 6.98
N SER A 55 0.64 6.36 6.99
CA SER A 55 1.84 7.10 6.58
C SER A 55 2.16 6.96 5.09
N LEU A 56 1.55 5.96 4.42
CA LEU A 56 1.64 5.71 2.98
C LEU A 56 0.29 5.21 2.46
N VAL A 57 -0.06 5.56 1.23
CA VAL A 57 -1.16 4.94 0.49
C VAL A 57 -0.62 4.14 -0.69
N LEU A 58 -0.94 2.85 -0.74
CA LEU A 58 -0.82 2.02 -1.94
C LEU A 58 -2.11 2.16 -2.76
N THR A 59 -1.98 2.47 -4.04
CA THR A 59 -3.15 2.71 -4.91
C THR A 59 -2.94 2.22 -6.34
N ASP A 60 -4.02 1.82 -7.01
CA ASP A 60 -3.97 1.56 -8.45
C ASP A 60 -3.85 2.89 -9.23
N PRO A 61 -3.12 2.93 -10.36
CA PRO A 61 -2.86 4.17 -11.08
C PRO A 61 -4.11 4.97 -11.48
N ASP A 62 -5.20 4.30 -11.83
CA ASP A 62 -6.47 4.90 -12.24
C ASP A 62 -7.28 5.48 -11.06
N LEU A 63 -6.98 5.04 -9.84
CA LEU A 63 -7.58 5.57 -8.60
C LEU A 63 -6.78 6.71 -7.98
N ALA A 64 -5.50 6.86 -8.35
CA ALA A 64 -4.59 7.84 -7.75
C ALA A 64 -5.12 9.29 -7.82
N GLY A 65 -5.83 9.65 -8.90
CA GLY A 65 -6.42 10.99 -9.06
C GLY A 65 -7.53 11.33 -8.06
N ARG A 66 -8.03 10.35 -7.29
CA ARG A 66 -9.05 10.56 -6.23
C ARG A 66 -8.43 10.87 -4.88
N LEU A 67 -7.13 10.60 -4.70
CA LEU A 67 -6.48 10.76 -3.41
C LEU A 67 -6.31 12.23 -3.07
N PRO A 68 -6.52 12.60 -1.79
CA PRO A 68 -6.24 13.96 -1.33
C PRO A 68 -4.77 14.34 -1.55
N ALA A 69 -4.54 15.62 -1.87
CA ALA A 69 -3.19 16.15 -2.02
C ALA A 69 -2.36 16.03 -0.73
N GLY A 70 -1.03 16.00 -0.87
CA GLY A 70 -0.10 15.96 0.26
C GLY A 70 0.07 14.58 0.92
N ARG A 71 -0.58 13.54 0.42
CA ARG A 71 -0.35 12.15 0.85
C ARG A 71 0.91 11.58 0.19
N ALA A 72 1.66 10.81 0.96
CA ALA A 72 2.64 9.90 0.39
C ALA A 72 1.88 8.77 -0.32
N VAL A 73 2.06 8.68 -1.63
CA VAL A 73 1.39 7.69 -2.48
C VAL A 73 2.43 6.87 -3.21
N ARG A 74 2.21 5.57 -3.28
CA ARG A 74 2.96 4.67 -4.15
C ARG A 74 1.98 3.85 -4.98
N ALA A 75 2.24 3.78 -6.27
CA ALA A 75 1.47 2.91 -7.16
C ALA A 75 1.62 1.46 -6.72
N LEU A 76 0.53 0.71 -6.74
CA LEU A 76 0.53 -0.70 -6.43
C LEU A 76 1.16 -1.51 -7.58
N ARG A 77 0.80 -1.17 -8.83
CA ARG A 77 1.24 -1.83 -10.06
C ARG A 77 1.31 -0.86 -11.25
N ASP A 78 1.73 -1.37 -12.40
CA ASP A 78 1.65 -0.74 -13.73
C ASP A 78 2.30 0.65 -13.83
N ALA A 79 3.28 0.93 -12.96
CA ALA A 79 4.06 2.15 -12.98
C ALA A 79 5.51 1.90 -12.51
N PRO A 80 6.50 2.62 -13.06
CA PRO A 80 7.86 2.60 -12.54
C PRO A 80 7.91 2.97 -11.06
N GLY A 81 8.65 2.20 -10.27
CA GLY A 81 8.74 2.36 -8.82
C GLY A 81 7.49 1.91 -8.05
N SER A 82 6.50 1.29 -8.71
CA SER A 82 5.36 0.65 -8.04
C SER A 82 5.81 -0.47 -7.09
N LEU A 83 4.90 -0.96 -6.26
CA LEU A 83 5.21 -2.10 -5.40
C LEU A 83 5.63 -3.32 -6.23
N LEU A 84 4.87 -3.66 -7.27
CA LEU A 84 5.16 -4.84 -8.10
C LEU A 84 6.40 -4.67 -8.97
N ASP A 85 6.66 -3.49 -9.51
CA ASP A 85 7.89 -3.18 -10.25
C ASP A 85 9.15 -3.46 -9.39
N ALA A 86 9.09 -3.14 -8.09
CA ALA A 86 10.19 -3.43 -7.16
C ALA A 86 10.37 -4.92 -6.83
N LEU A 87 9.41 -5.79 -7.18
CA LEU A 87 9.51 -7.25 -7.01
C LEU A 87 10.14 -7.95 -8.21
N GLU A 88 10.24 -7.28 -9.37
CA GLU A 88 10.90 -7.85 -10.56
C GLU A 88 12.40 -8.13 -10.32
N THR A 89 12.99 -7.48 -9.31
CA THR A 89 14.32 -7.86 -8.82
C THR A 89 14.20 -9.06 -7.89
N GLU A 90 14.49 -10.26 -8.42
CA GLU A 90 14.53 -11.49 -7.63
C GLU A 90 15.45 -11.32 -6.41
N ARG A 91 14.87 -11.55 -5.22
CA ARG A 91 15.64 -11.67 -3.98
C ARG A 91 15.48 -13.08 -3.45
N PRO A 92 16.58 -13.78 -3.12
CA PRO A 92 16.50 -15.09 -2.49
C PRO A 92 15.61 -15.02 -1.24
N PHE A 93 14.58 -15.87 -1.17
CA PHE A 93 13.81 -16.02 0.05
C PHE A 93 14.72 -16.69 1.10
N THR A 94 15.12 -15.92 2.10
CA THR A 94 15.84 -16.44 3.27
C THR A 94 14.81 -16.52 4.41
N PRO A 95 14.36 -17.72 4.82
CA PRO A 95 13.43 -17.84 5.93
C PRO A 95 14.11 -17.42 7.24
N GLU A 96 13.42 -16.64 8.07
CA GLU A 96 13.92 -16.20 9.39
C GLU A 96 14.05 -17.37 10.38
N ARG A 97 13.33 -18.48 10.13
CA ARG A 97 13.38 -19.69 10.93
C ARG A 97 13.70 -20.89 10.03
N PRO A 98 14.66 -21.76 10.40
CA PRO A 98 14.91 -22.99 9.65
C PRO A 98 13.67 -23.90 9.63
N PRO A 99 13.55 -24.77 8.61
CA PRO A 99 12.45 -25.73 8.49
C PRO A 99 12.36 -26.69 9.69
#